data_AF-A0A957UTS3-F1
#
_entry.id   AF-A0A957UTS3-F1
#
_cell.length_a   1.000
_cell.length_b   1.000
_cell.length_c   1.000
_cell.angle_alpha   90.00
_cell.angle_beta   90.00
_cell.angle_gamma   90.00
#
_symmetry.space_group_name_H-M   'P 1'
#
loop_
_entity.id
_entity.type
_entity.pdbx_description
1 polymer ?
#
loop_
_entity_poly.entity_id
_entity_poly.type
_entity_poly.pdbx_seq_one_letter_code
_entity_poly.pdbx_strand_id
1 'polypeptide(L)' 'MNKETMIKNLNEDLAGELGAIIQYLTYAAKVNGPYRPQLAQFFLAEVADEQLHAQFLANKIVALGGEPVTTPRPVAA' A
#
# COMPACT_ATOMS: atom_id res chain seq x y z
N MET A 1 0.63 -10.31 22.61
CA MET A 1 -0.31 -9.49 21.81
C MET A 1 -1.61 -10.27 21.67
N ASN A 2 -2.78 -9.66 21.90
CA ASN A 2 -4.07 -10.33 21.70
C ASN A 2 -4.53 -10.25 20.23
N LYS A 3 -5.55 -11.04 19.86
CA LYS A 3 -6.06 -11.11 18.47
C LYS A 3 -6.53 -9.74 17.95
N GLU A 4 -7.23 -8.97 18.77
CA GLU A 4 -7.73 -7.64 18.42
C GLU A 4 -6.59 -6.68 18.10
N THR A 5 -5.52 -6.69 18.91
CA THR A 5 -4.32 -5.87 18.66
C THR A 5 -3.62 -6.31 17.36
N MET A 6 -3.57 -7.63 17.07
CA MET A 6 -3.04 -8.12 15.80
C MET A 6 -3.85 -7.59 14.61
N ILE A 7 -5.17 -7.72 14.65
CA ILE A 7 -6.07 -7.25 13.58
C ILE A 7 -5.94 -5.73 13.40
N LYS A 8 -5.83 -4.98 14.50
CA LYS A 8 -5.60 -3.54 14.43
C LYS A 8 -4.28 -3.22 13.71
N ASN A 9 -3.18 -3.86 14.11
CA ASN A 9 -1.88 -3.60 13.50
C ASN A 9 -1.84 -4.00 12.02
N LEU A 10 -2.48 -5.10 11.64
CA LEU A 10 -2.59 -5.50 10.23
C LEU A 10 -3.40 -4.49 9.41
N ASN A 11 -4.44 -3.88 10.00
CA ASN A 11 -5.19 -2.83 9.33
C ASN A 11 -4.39 -1.52 9.17
N GLU A 12 -3.57 -1.16 10.17
CA GLU A 12 -2.64 -0.03 10.04
C GLU A 12 -1.61 -0.24 8.92
N ASP A 13 -1.19 -1.49 8.73
CA ASP A 13 -0.28 -1.92 7.66
C ASP A 13 -0.99 -1.89 6.30
N LEU A 14 -2.21 -2.44 6.21
CA LEU A 14 -3.02 -2.40 4.99
C LEU A 14 -3.29 -0.96 4.53
N ALA A 15 -3.61 -0.04 5.45
CA ALA A 15 -3.75 1.37 5.13
C ALA A 15 -2.43 1.97 4.59
N GLY A 16 -1.29 1.49 5.08
CA GLY A 16 0.04 1.80 4.56
C GLY A 16 0.19 1.40 3.09
N GLU A 17 -0.09 0.15 2.74
CA GLU A 17 0.07 -0.36 1.37
C GLU A 17 -0.90 0.31 0.38
N LEU A 18 -2.14 0.56 0.80
CA LEU A 18 -3.08 1.34 0.01
C LEU A 18 -2.57 2.78 -0.24
N GLY A 19 -1.92 3.38 0.76
CA GLY A 19 -1.25 4.68 0.62
C GLY A 19 -0.04 4.60 -0.31
N ALA A 20 0.78 3.56 -0.21
CA ALA A 20 1.95 3.34 -1.04
C ALA A 20 1.58 3.18 -2.53
N ILE A 21 0.50 2.45 -2.85
CA ILE A 21 -0.07 2.37 -4.21
C ILE A 21 -0.36 3.77 -4.77
N ILE A 22 -1.09 4.60 -4.00
CA ILE A 22 -1.43 5.97 -4.41
C ILE A 22 -0.16 6.81 -4.58
N GLN A 23 0.78 6.70 -3.64
CA GLN A 23 2.02 7.46 -3.65
C GLN A 23 2.88 7.13 -4.86
N TYR A 24 3.18 5.86 -5.10
CA TYR A 24 4.03 5.44 -6.22
C TYR A 24 3.39 5.73 -7.57
N LEU A 25 2.07 5.53 -7.71
CA LEU A 25 1.35 5.92 -8.91
C LEU A 25 1.50 7.43 -9.18
N THR A 26 1.33 8.25 -8.15
CA THR A 26 1.47 9.71 -8.24
C THR A 26 2.91 10.10 -8.59
N TYR A 27 3.90 9.45 -7.98
CA TYR A 27 5.32 9.75 -8.21
C TYR A 27 5.76 9.35 -9.62
N ALA A 28 5.30 8.21 -10.13
CA ALA A 28 5.52 7.79 -11.51
C ALA A 28 5.01 8.83 -12.52
N ALA A 29 3.86 9.45 -12.25
CA ALA A 29 3.31 10.50 -13.09
C ALA A 29 4.14 11.80 -13.02
N LYS A 30 4.53 12.20 -11.80
CA LYS A 30 5.19 13.49 -11.51
C LYS A 30 6.69 13.53 -11.82
N VAL A 31 7.39 12.39 -11.76
CA VAL A 31 8.86 12.36 -11.87
C VAL A 31 9.33 12.92 -13.22
N ASN A 32 10.35 13.77 -13.23
CA ASN A 32 10.85 14.43 -14.44
C ASN A 32 12.38 14.45 -14.49
N GLY A 33 12.94 14.98 -15.57
CA GLY A 33 14.39 15.05 -15.78
C GLY A 33 14.98 13.82 -16.48
N PRO A 34 16.32 13.74 -16.57
CA PRO A 34 17.01 12.74 -17.39
C PRO A 34 16.79 11.29 -16.94
N TYR A 35 16.45 11.07 -15.67
CA TYR A 35 16.19 9.75 -15.10
C TYR A 35 14.70 9.38 -15.06
N ARG A 36 13.81 10.17 -15.69
CA ARG A 36 12.37 9.90 -15.71
C ARG A 36 12.03 8.48 -16.16
N PRO A 37 12.60 7.93 -17.26
CA PRO A 37 12.24 6.58 -17.71
C PRO A 37 12.49 5.51 -16.65
N GLN A 38 13.64 5.54 -16.00
CA GLN A 38 14.04 4.56 -14.98
C GLN A 38 13.20 4.71 -13.71
N LEU A 39 13.00 5.94 -13.24
CA LEU A 39 12.25 6.20 -12.01
C LEU A 39 10.75 5.92 -12.19
N ALA A 40 10.16 6.28 -13.33
CA ALA A 40 8.76 5.95 -13.61
C ALA A 40 8.55 4.44 -13.68
N GLN A 41 9.46 3.70 -14.31
CA GLN A 41 9.40 2.24 -14.35
C GLN A 41 9.54 1.64 -12.95
N PHE A 42 10.49 2.13 -12.14
CA PHE A 42 10.67 1.71 -10.76
C PHE A 42 9.38 1.89 -9.95
N PHE A 43 8.82 3.10 -9.93
CA PHE A 43 7.59 3.36 -9.17
C PHE A 43 6.40 2.53 -9.64
N LEU A 44 6.25 2.28 -10.95
CA LEU A 44 5.17 1.43 -11.46
C LEU A 44 5.34 -0.04 -11.09
N ALA A 45 6.58 -0.52 -10.91
CA ALA A 45 6.83 -1.87 -10.38
C ALA A 45 6.36 -1.97 -8.92
N GLU A 46 6.70 -0.97 -8.09
CA GLU A 46 6.27 -0.93 -6.69
C GLU A 46 4.74 -0.92 -6.57
N VAL A 47 4.00 -0.26 -7.47
CA VAL A 47 2.51 -0.29 -7.45
C VAL A 47 1.97 -1.73 -7.51
N ALA A 48 2.56 -2.59 -8.34
CA ALA A 48 2.14 -3.99 -8.44
C ALA A 48 2.52 -4.79 -7.19
N ASP A 49 3.70 -4.54 -6.61
CA ASP A 49 4.16 -5.21 -5.39
C ASP A 49 3.29 -4.83 -4.18
N GLU A 50 2.99 -3.54 -3.99
CA GLU A 50 2.13 -3.09 -2.89
C GLU A 50 0.69 -3.57 -3.03
N GLN A 51 0.21 -3.81 -4.27
CA GLN A 51 -1.07 -4.47 -4.49
C GLN A 51 -1.07 -5.92 -3.96
N LEU A 52 0.04 -6.65 -4.12
CA LEU A 52 0.17 -8.01 -3.58
C LEU A 52 0.25 -7.98 -2.05
N HIS A 53 0.96 -7.02 -1.46
CA HIS A 53 1.00 -6.82 -0.01
C HIS A 53 -0.39 -6.51 0.56
N ALA A 54 -1.12 -5.56 -0.04
CA ALA A 54 -2.48 -5.21 0.35
C ALA A 54 -3.43 -6.41 0.27
N GLN A 55 -3.34 -7.21 -0.81
CA GLN A 55 -4.14 -8.42 -0.96
C GLN A 55 -3.82 -9.44 0.15
N PHE A 56 -2.54 -9.66 0.45
CA PHE A 56 -2.11 -10.57 1.50
C PHE A 56 -2.64 -10.14 2.88
N LEU A 57 -2.50 -8.86 3.21
CA LEU A 57 -2.94 -8.29 4.49
C LEU A 57 -4.47 -8.38 4.64
N ALA A 58 -5.22 -7.98 3.62
CA ALA A 58 -6.68 -8.06 3.62
C ALA A 58 -7.17 -9.50 3.87
N ASN A 59 -6.61 -10.47 3.14
CA ASN A 59 -6.92 -11.89 3.34
C ASN A 59 -6.58 -12.36 4.75
N LYS A 60 -5.45 -11.91 5.31
CA LYS A 60 -5.02 -12.28 6.66
C LYS A 60 -5.94 -11.70 7.73
N ILE A 61 -6.39 -10.46 7.57
CA ILE A 61 -7.35 -9.80 8.46
C ILE A 61 -8.67 -10.57 8.49
N VAL A 62 -9.22 -10.92 7.31
CA VAL A 62 -10.45 -11.73 7.20
C VAL A 62 -10.28 -13.11 7.85
N ALA A 63 -9.14 -13.77 7.62
CA ALA A 63 -8.85 -15.08 8.21
C ALA A 63 -8.79 -15.05 9.76
N LEU A 64 -8.51 -13.89 10.36
CA LEU A 64 -8.54 -13.69 11.82
C LEU A 64 -9.92 -13.26 12.34
N GLY A 65 -10.90 -13.07 11.45
CA GLY A 65 -12.26 -12.62 11.75
C GLY A 65 -12.39 -11.10 11.90
N GLY A 66 -11.47 -10.32 11.31
CA GLY A 66 -11.55 -8.87 11.24
C GLY A 66 -12.08 -8.36 9.90
N GLU A 67 -12.47 -7.09 9.86
CA GLU A 67 -12.83 -6.38 8.63
C GLU A 67 -11.61 -5.59 8.11
N PRO A 68 -11.19 -5.75 6.84
CA PRO A 68 -10.13 -4.97 6.24
C PRO A 68 -10.52 -3.50 6.04
N VAL A 69 -9.61 -2.58 6.32
CA VAL A 69 -9.78 -1.16 6.00
C VAL A 69 -9.72 -0.93 4.49
N THR A 70 -10.48 0.08 4.04
CA THR A 70 -10.50 0.55 2.66
C THR A 70 -9.90 1.94 2.50
N THR A 71 -9.64 2.63 3.62
CA THR A 71 -9.10 3.99 3.64
C THR A 71 -7.57 3.93 3.64
N PRO A 72 -6.89 4.52 2.64
CA PRO A 72 -5.44 4.61 2.62
C PRO A 72 -4.93 5.59 3.68
N ARG A 73 -3.68 5.41 4.10
CA ARG A 73 -2.96 6.45 4.85
C ARG A 73 -2.86 7.72 4.00
N PRO A 74 -2.93 8.93 4.60
CA PRO A 74 -2.77 10.18 3.86
C PRO A 74 -1.48 10.21 3.05
N VAL A 75 -1.60 10.58 1.77
CA VAL A 75 -0.47 10.76 0.85
C VAL A 75 -0.33 12.25 0.55
N ALA A 76 0.88 12.79 0.70
CA ALA A 76 1.15 14.18 0.37
C ALA A 76 1.12 14.39 -1.16
N ALA A 77 0.48 15.46 -1.59
CA ALA A 77 0.32 15.81 -3.00
C ALA A 77 1.59 16.34 -3.65
#